data_AF-A0A644SNP5-F1
#
_entry.id   AF-A0A644SNP5-F1
#
_cell.length_a   1.000
_cell.length_b   1.000
_cell.length_c   1.000
_cell.angle_alpha   90.00
_cell.angle_beta   90.00
_cell.angle_gamma   90.00
#
_symmetry.space_group_name_H-M   'P 1'
#
loop_
_entity.id
_entity.type
_entity.pdbx_description
1 polymer ?
#
loop_
_entity_poly.entity_id
_entity_poly.type
_entity_poly.pdbx_seq_one_letter_code
_entity_poly.pdbx_strand_id
1 'polypeptide(L)'
;MCSTCGCSSNENGITLTKMGENHHTHHHHDGHTHSHEHHHGDHSHSHEHHHKHGHEHNHDHNHGHHHHSHDVNIVELEKDILHQNQLGAERNRGFFEALNIFAMNLVSSPGSGKTSLLEKTIADLKGEIEFSVIEGDQQTTNDAARIHALNVPVLQINTGKGCHLDSEMIAKSLKELKPKQNSILMIENVGNLVCPAMFDLGENQRVVIISTTEGEDKPLKYPDMFYSSNICIINKIDLLPYLKFDVEKLKENTKKVNPNIQFFEVSATSGEGMEAWYEFLRSKIVKS
;
A
#
# COMPACT_ATOMS: atom_id res chain seq x y z
N MET A 1 -13.68 -5.65 -0.40
CA MET A 1 -13.89 -4.30 0.17
C MET A 1 -13.45 -4.36 1.62
N CYS A 2 -12.58 -3.47 2.10
CA CYS A 2 -12.29 -3.42 3.54
C CYS A 2 -13.43 -2.66 4.23
N SER A 3 -14.38 -3.38 4.83
CA SER A 3 -15.52 -2.78 5.55
C SER A 3 -15.08 -1.92 6.74
N THR A 4 -13.87 -2.13 7.25
CA THR A 4 -13.27 -1.42 8.39
C THR A 4 -12.96 0.05 8.11
N CYS A 5 -12.63 0.42 6.86
CA CYS A 5 -12.31 1.80 6.49
C CYS A 5 -13.24 2.39 5.42
N GLY A 6 -14.12 1.58 4.81
CA GLY A 6 -15.02 2.03 3.74
C GLY A 6 -14.31 2.37 2.42
N CYS A 7 -13.00 2.14 2.31
CA CYS A 7 -12.25 2.32 1.07
C CYS A 7 -12.51 1.13 0.14
N SER A 8 -13.30 1.35 -0.91
CA SER A 8 -13.48 0.38 -1.99
C SER A 8 -12.29 0.39 -2.93
N SER A 9 -11.50 -0.68 -2.91
CA SER A 9 -10.47 -0.97 -3.91
C SER A 9 -11.12 -1.53 -5.17
N ASN A 10 -11.74 -0.68 -5.99
CA ASN A 10 -11.96 -1.03 -7.39
C ASN A 10 -10.67 -0.70 -8.14
N GLU A 11 -10.01 -1.74 -8.62
CA GLU A 11 -8.82 -1.69 -9.48
C GLU A 11 -9.07 -0.78 -10.69
N ASN A 12 -8.46 0.40 -10.71
CA ASN A 12 -8.29 1.24 -11.91
C ASN A 12 -7.32 2.44 -11.68
N GLY A 13 -6.48 2.40 -10.65
CA GLY A 13 -5.65 3.56 -10.29
C GLY A 13 -4.35 3.26 -9.56
N ILE A 14 -3.89 2.00 -9.54
CA ILE A 14 -2.57 1.68 -8.98
C ILE A 14 -1.51 1.86 -10.07
N THR A 15 -0.51 2.69 -9.83
CA THR A 15 0.62 2.88 -10.76
C THR A 15 1.94 2.69 -10.04
N LEU A 16 2.88 2.01 -10.70
CA LEU A 16 4.26 1.86 -10.24
C LEU A 16 5.16 2.76 -11.08
N THR A 17 6.04 3.52 -10.44
CA THR A 17 6.97 4.43 -11.12
C THR A 17 8.34 4.32 -10.49
N LYS A 18 9.33 3.87 -11.26
CA LYS A 18 10.72 3.84 -10.83
C LYS A 18 11.34 5.22 -11.04
N MET A 19 11.88 5.80 -9.97
CA MET A 19 12.45 7.14 -10.04
C MET A 19 13.74 7.15 -10.87
N GLY A 20 13.86 8.12 -11.78
CA GLY A 20 15.04 8.28 -12.64
C GLY A 20 14.97 7.56 -13.99
N GLU A 21 13.96 6.74 -14.26
CA GLU A 21 13.70 6.16 -15.58
C GLU A 21 12.58 6.96 -16.28
N ASN A 22 12.91 7.67 -17.36
CA ASN A 22 11.92 8.34 -18.20
C ASN A 22 11.09 7.29 -18.94
N HIS A 23 9.89 6.99 -18.45
CA HIS A 23 8.91 6.27 -19.25
C HIS A 23 8.40 7.18 -20.37
N HIS A 24 8.91 6.98 -21.58
CA HIS A 24 8.26 7.45 -22.80
C HIS A 24 6.93 6.71 -22.95
N THR A 25 5.83 7.36 -22.56
CA THR A 25 4.49 6.90 -22.94
C THR A 25 4.32 7.13 -24.44
N HIS A 26 4.54 6.09 -25.23
CA HIS A 26 4.12 6.07 -26.63
C HIS A 26 2.60 6.00 -26.67
N HIS A 27 1.94 7.15 -26.82
CA HIS A 27 0.57 7.22 -27.27
C HIS A 27 0.55 6.81 -28.76
N HIS A 28 0.24 5.55 -29.03
CA HIS A 28 -0.19 5.12 -30.35
C HIS A 28 -1.56 5.75 -30.62
N HIS A 29 -1.55 6.89 -31.29
CA HIS A 29 -2.75 7.53 -31.80
C HIS A 29 -3.13 6.85 -33.12
N ASP A 30 -3.65 5.62 -33.05
CA ASP A 30 -4.23 4.94 -34.21
C ASP A 30 -5.61 5.56 -34.50
N GLY A 31 -5.57 6.67 -35.22
CA GLY A 31 -6.74 7.27 -35.85
C GLY A 31 -7.17 6.46 -37.07
N HIS A 32 -8.08 5.51 -36.88
CA HIS A 32 -8.84 4.91 -37.98
C HIS A 32 -10.32 5.24 -37.83
N THR A 33 -10.73 6.28 -38.55
CA THR A 33 -12.12 6.61 -38.85
C THR A 33 -12.64 5.66 -39.91
N HIS A 34 -13.64 4.83 -39.59
CA HIS A 34 -14.41 4.09 -40.59
C HIS A 34 -15.83 4.67 -40.66
N SER A 35 -16.10 5.34 -41.78
CA SER A 35 -17.42 5.71 -42.25
C SER A 35 -17.97 4.57 -43.11
N HIS A 36 -19.15 4.04 -42.76
CA HIS A 36 -19.91 3.16 -43.65
C HIS A 36 -21.30 3.76 -43.90
N GLU A 37 -21.50 4.19 -45.15
CA GLU A 37 -22.79 4.49 -45.74
C GLU A 37 -23.54 3.19 -46.01
N HIS A 38 -24.80 3.10 -45.59
CA HIS A 38 -25.71 2.03 -45.99
C HIS A 38 -26.69 2.55 -47.03
N HIS A 39 -26.59 1.99 -48.23
CA HIS A 39 -27.43 2.26 -49.38
C HIS A 39 -28.69 1.37 -49.32
N HIS A 40 -29.85 1.99 -49.49
CA HIS A 40 -31.15 1.32 -49.61
C HIS A 40 -31.34 0.73 -51.01
N GLY A 41 -31.88 -0.48 -51.08
CA GLY A 41 -32.31 -1.13 -52.32
C GLY A 41 -33.50 -2.05 -52.06
N ASP A 42 -34.65 -1.64 -52.59
CA ASP A 42 -35.97 -2.25 -52.56
C ASP A 42 -36.02 -3.70 -53.04
N HIS A 43 -36.88 -4.51 -52.42
CA HIS A 43 -37.66 -5.52 -53.14
C HIS A 43 -39.07 -5.66 -52.56
N SER A 44 -40.03 -5.26 -53.37
CA SER A 44 -41.48 -5.38 -53.20
C SER A 44 -41.98 -6.77 -53.60
N HIS A 45 -42.85 -7.39 -52.80
CA HIS A 45 -43.91 -8.26 -53.32
C HIS A 45 -45.17 -8.13 -52.46
N SER A 46 -46.24 -7.71 -53.14
CA SER A 46 -47.63 -7.65 -52.68
C SER A 46 -48.32 -9.00 -52.90
N HIS A 47 -49.12 -9.47 -51.94
CA HIS A 47 -50.38 -10.18 -52.21
C HIS A 47 -51.30 -10.08 -50.98
N GLU A 48 -52.44 -9.43 -51.16
CA GLU A 48 -53.59 -9.48 -50.24
C GLU A 48 -54.34 -10.80 -50.45
N HIS A 49 -54.71 -11.49 -49.38
CA HIS A 49 -55.93 -12.29 -49.34
C HIS A 49 -56.49 -12.38 -47.92
N HIS A 50 -57.80 -12.57 -47.89
CA HIS A 50 -58.75 -12.21 -46.86
C HIS A 50 -59.14 -13.45 -45.99
N HIS A 51 -59.52 -13.15 -44.74
CA HIS A 51 -60.44 -13.91 -43.85
C HIS A 51 -59.96 -15.07 -42.94
N LYS A 52 -60.00 -14.74 -41.64
CA LYS A 52 -60.63 -15.44 -40.48
C LYS A 52 -60.71 -16.98 -40.49
N HIS A 53 -59.99 -17.60 -39.54
CA HIS A 53 -60.40 -18.59 -38.51
C HIS A 53 -59.12 -18.77 -37.65
N GLY A 54 -59.05 -18.66 -36.32
CA GLY A 54 -60.01 -18.99 -35.29
C GLY A 54 -59.49 -20.19 -34.47
N HIS A 55 -58.27 -20.18 -33.94
CA HIS A 55 -57.82 -21.16 -32.93
C HIS A 55 -56.79 -20.55 -31.96
N GLU A 56 -57.15 -20.57 -30.68
CA GLU A 56 -56.30 -20.29 -29.53
C GLU A 56 -55.25 -21.38 -29.35
N HIS A 57 -53.98 -21.00 -29.27
CA HIS A 57 -52.96 -21.78 -28.58
C HIS A 57 -52.12 -20.83 -27.72
N ASN A 58 -52.52 -20.72 -26.46
CA ASN A 58 -51.70 -20.15 -25.38
C ASN A 58 -50.58 -21.16 -25.05
N HIS A 59 -49.40 -20.93 -25.60
CA HIS A 59 -48.17 -21.41 -25.01
C HIS A 59 -47.18 -20.25 -25.07
N ASP A 60 -47.04 -19.55 -23.95
CA ASP A 60 -45.86 -18.74 -23.75
C ASP A 60 -45.15 -19.13 -22.47
N HIS A 61 -43.85 -19.30 -22.65
CA HIS A 61 -42.93 -19.98 -21.79
C HIS A 61 -42.62 -19.07 -20.62
N ASN A 62 -42.89 -19.56 -19.40
CA ASN A 62 -42.37 -18.95 -18.19
C ASN A 62 -40.85 -19.21 -18.15
N HIS A 63 -40.07 -18.37 -18.83
CA HIS A 63 -38.65 -18.25 -18.60
C HIS A 63 -38.47 -17.59 -17.24
N GLY A 64 -38.46 -18.42 -16.19
CA GLY A 64 -37.91 -18.05 -14.90
C GLY A 64 -36.45 -17.67 -15.10
N HIS A 65 -36.21 -16.40 -15.37
CA HIS A 65 -34.90 -15.79 -15.21
C HIS A 65 -34.58 -15.89 -13.72
N HIS A 66 -33.95 -17.00 -13.33
CA HIS A 66 -33.17 -17.06 -12.12
C HIS A 66 -32.04 -16.04 -12.30
N HIS A 67 -32.33 -14.78 -11.95
CA HIS A 67 -31.32 -13.87 -11.45
C HIS A 67 -30.73 -14.58 -10.23
N HIS A 68 -29.63 -15.29 -10.44
CA HIS A 68 -28.71 -15.58 -9.36
C HIS A 68 -28.23 -14.21 -8.87
N SER A 69 -28.93 -13.67 -7.88
CA SER A 69 -28.34 -12.69 -6.98
C SER A 69 -27.18 -13.43 -6.34
N HIS A 70 -25.98 -13.20 -6.85
CA HIS A 70 -24.77 -13.53 -6.13
C HIS A 70 -24.75 -12.59 -4.92
N ASP A 71 -25.45 -12.99 -3.87
CA ASP A 71 -25.25 -12.43 -2.54
C ASP A 71 -23.84 -12.83 -2.13
N VAL A 72 -22.87 -11.98 -2.48
CA VAL A 72 -21.48 -12.15 -2.09
C VAL A 72 -21.43 -11.99 -0.58
N ASN A 73 -21.10 -13.07 0.13
CA ASN A 73 -20.87 -13.01 1.57
C ASN A 73 -19.61 -12.18 1.82
N ILE A 74 -19.81 -10.93 2.25
CA ILE A 74 -18.75 -9.94 2.44
C ILE A 74 -17.66 -10.47 3.38
N VAL A 75 -18.04 -11.23 4.42
CA VAL A 75 -17.10 -11.77 5.42
C VAL A 75 -16.22 -12.86 4.82
N GLU A 76 -16.76 -13.71 3.94
CA GLU A 76 -15.97 -14.73 3.24
C GLU A 76 -15.00 -14.10 2.26
N LEU A 77 -15.46 -13.10 1.48
CA LEU A 77 -14.60 -12.35 0.57
C LEU A 77 -13.45 -11.64 1.28
N GLU A 78 -13.70 -11.01 2.44
CA GLU A 78 -12.66 -10.37 3.24
C GLU A 78 -11.62 -11.37 3.74
N LYS A 79 -12.05 -12.53 4.23
CA LYS A 79 -11.14 -13.60 4.66
C LYS A 79 -10.29 -14.12 3.50
N ASP A 80 -10.89 -14.29 2.33
CA ASP A 80 -10.16 -14.76 1.15
C ASP A 80 -9.11 -13.74 0.72
N ILE A 81 -9.43 -12.44 0.71
CA ILE A 81 -8.47 -11.37 0.40
C ILE A 81 -7.28 -11.39 1.38
N LEU A 82 -7.55 -11.45 2.69
CA LEU A 82 -6.49 -11.48 3.70
C LEU A 82 -5.65 -12.76 3.60
N HIS A 83 -6.28 -13.90 3.30
CA HIS A 83 -5.57 -15.16 3.11
C HIS A 83 -4.67 -15.13 1.86
N GLN A 84 -5.15 -14.60 0.73
CA GLN A 84 -4.33 -14.41 -0.47
C GLN A 84 -3.16 -13.46 -0.21
N ASN A 85 -3.40 -12.38 0.52
CA ASN A 85 -2.33 -11.48 0.93
C ASN A 85 -1.28 -12.20 1.79
N GLN A 86 -1.70 -13.05 2.74
CA GLN A 86 -0.76 -13.80 3.56
C GLN A 86 0.12 -14.74 2.72
N LEU A 87 -0.45 -15.44 1.73
CA LEU A 87 0.32 -16.27 0.81
C LEU A 87 1.32 -15.45 -0.03
N GLY A 88 0.95 -14.24 -0.44
CA GLY A 88 1.85 -13.30 -1.10
C GLY A 88 2.99 -12.82 -0.19
N ALA A 89 2.65 -12.50 1.06
CA ALA A 89 3.62 -12.06 2.07
C ALA A 89 4.68 -13.13 2.36
N GLU A 90 4.29 -14.40 2.50
CA GLU A 90 5.25 -15.51 2.67
C GLU A 90 6.23 -15.62 1.49
N ARG A 91 5.77 -15.38 0.26
CA ARG A 91 6.64 -15.39 -0.92
C ARG A 91 7.63 -14.23 -0.90
N ASN A 92 7.16 -13.03 -0.54
CA ASN A 92 8.03 -11.86 -0.39
C ASN A 92 9.07 -12.07 0.69
N ARG A 93 8.67 -12.65 1.83
CA ARG A 93 9.57 -13.00 2.93
C ARG A 93 10.67 -13.96 2.48
N GLY A 94 10.30 -15.02 1.76
CA GLY A 94 11.27 -15.95 1.18
C GLY A 94 12.25 -15.28 0.20
N PHE A 95 11.79 -14.29 -0.58
CA PHE A 95 12.65 -13.48 -1.44
C PHE A 95 13.64 -12.63 -0.62
N PHE A 96 13.17 -11.96 0.43
CA PHE A 96 14.03 -11.17 1.32
C PHE A 96 15.08 -12.04 2.02
N GLU A 97 14.68 -13.19 2.54
CA GLU A 97 15.58 -14.15 3.19
C GLU A 97 16.63 -14.67 2.21
N ALA A 98 16.24 -15.09 1.00
CA ALA A 98 17.15 -15.62 -0.01
C ALA A 98 18.23 -14.61 -0.45
N LEU A 99 17.90 -13.31 -0.44
CA LEU A 99 18.83 -12.23 -0.80
C LEU A 99 19.43 -11.50 0.42
N ASN A 100 19.17 -11.98 1.64
CA ASN A 100 19.58 -11.30 2.86
C ASN A 100 19.24 -9.80 2.84
N ILE A 101 18.03 -9.48 2.40
CA ILE A 101 17.48 -8.12 2.40
C ILE A 101 16.72 -7.95 3.71
N PHE A 102 17.09 -6.95 4.50
CA PHE A 102 16.34 -6.57 5.68
C PHE A 102 15.24 -5.58 5.30
N ALA A 103 14.03 -6.09 5.08
CA ALA A 103 12.86 -5.31 4.70
C ALA A 103 12.12 -4.77 5.93
N MET A 104 11.78 -3.48 5.92
CA MET A 104 11.01 -2.83 6.97
C MET A 104 9.80 -2.10 6.42
N ASN A 105 8.65 -2.26 7.06
CA ASN A 105 7.40 -1.58 6.72
C ASN A 105 7.16 -0.41 7.68
N LEU A 106 7.28 0.82 7.20
CA LEU A 106 7.07 2.04 7.97
C LEU A 106 5.60 2.47 7.88
N VAL A 107 4.90 2.40 9.00
CA VAL A 107 3.47 2.71 9.13
C VAL A 107 3.28 3.86 10.13
N SER A 108 2.34 4.77 9.87
CA SER A 108 2.13 5.94 10.74
C SER A 108 0.83 6.67 10.39
N SER A 109 0.43 7.66 11.20
CA SER A 109 -0.54 8.68 10.72
C SER A 109 0.10 9.59 9.67
N PRO A 110 -0.68 10.27 8.81
CA PRO A 110 -0.16 11.34 7.97
C PRO A 110 0.59 12.40 8.80
N GLY A 111 1.75 12.85 8.32
CA GLY A 111 2.53 13.90 8.98
C GLY A 111 3.35 13.45 10.21
N SER A 112 3.41 12.16 10.54
CA SER A 112 4.24 11.64 11.65
C SER A 112 5.76 11.74 11.37
N GLY A 113 6.13 12.00 10.11
CA GLY A 113 7.51 12.23 9.68
C GLY A 113 8.26 11.01 9.14
N LYS A 114 7.55 10.05 8.51
CA LYS A 114 8.17 8.87 7.87
C LYS A 114 9.25 9.24 6.86
N THR A 115 8.89 10.08 5.88
CA THR A 115 9.83 10.50 4.82
C THR A 115 11.01 11.27 5.40
N SER A 116 10.80 12.16 6.37
CA SER A 116 11.92 12.88 7.00
C SER A 116 12.84 11.96 7.81
N LEU A 117 12.29 10.95 8.48
CA LEU A 117 13.07 9.92 9.14
C LEU A 117 13.90 9.13 8.13
N LEU A 118 13.31 8.75 6.99
CA LEU A 118 14.01 8.06 5.90
C LEU A 118 15.09 8.92 5.29
N GLU A 119 14.80 10.17 4.95
CA GLU A 119 15.78 11.11 4.39
C GLU A 119 16.99 11.23 5.30
N LYS A 120 16.77 11.44 6.60
CA LYS A 120 17.84 11.59 7.58
C LYS A 120 18.64 10.31 7.76
N THR A 121 17.96 9.17 7.87
CA THR A 121 18.59 7.85 7.99
C THR A 121 19.47 7.53 6.78
N ILE A 122 18.94 7.71 5.56
CA ILE A 122 19.65 7.42 4.32
C ILE A 122 20.81 8.40 4.13
N ALA A 123 20.61 9.69 4.38
CA ALA A 123 21.66 10.69 4.26
C ALA A 123 22.87 10.37 5.15
N ASP A 124 22.61 9.94 6.38
CA ASP A 124 23.66 9.65 7.36
C ASP A 124 24.32 8.27 7.15
N LEU A 125 23.58 7.26 6.67
CA LEU A 125 24.06 5.86 6.61
C LEU A 125 24.35 5.32 5.21
N LYS A 126 24.02 6.01 4.11
CA LYS A 126 24.22 5.48 2.75
C LYS A 126 25.68 5.19 2.37
N GLY A 127 26.64 5.72 3.11
CA GLY A 127 28.07 5.39 2.97
C GLY A 127 28.47 4.06 3.61
N GLU A 128 27.61 3.52 4.49
CA GLU A 128 27.85 2.30 5.27
C GLU A 128 26.91 1.17 4.87
N ILE A 129 25.68 1.50 4.47
CA ILE A 129 24.59 0.56 4.20
C ILE A 129 23.99 0.84 2.81
N GLU A 130 23.77 -0.22 2.05
CA GLU A 130 23.02 -0.17 0.80
C GLU A 130 21.52 -0.08 1.11
N PHE A 131 20.86 0.96 0.62
CA PHE A 131 19.42 1.18 0.78
C PHE A 131 18.68 1.06 -0.54
N SER A 132 17.43 0.66 -0.47
CA SER A 132 16.43 0.88 -1.53
C SER A 132 15.09 1.21 -0.87
N VAL A 133 14.23 1.96 -1.56
CA VAL A 133 12.97 2.42 -1.00
C VAL A 133 11.79 2.11 -1.92
N ILE A 134 10.71 1.61 -1.33
CA ILE A 134 9.39 1.57 -1.95
C ILE A 134 8.53 2.61 -1.24
N GLU A 135 8.03 3.58 -1.98
CA GLU A 135 7.19 4.67 -1.47
C GLU A 135 5.73 4.40 -1.83
N GLY A 136 4.85 4.33 -0.84
CA GLY A 136 3.43 4.08 -1.01
C GLY A 136 2.59 5.29 -0.64
N ASP A 137 1.90 5.86 -1.61
CA ASP A 137 1.04 7.02 -1.40
C ASP A 137 -0.22 6.95 -2.24
N GLN A 138 -1.27 7.66 -1.86
CA GLN A 138 -2.49 7.71 -2.69
C GLN A 138 -2.23 8.37 -4.03
N GLN A 139 -1.50 9.48 -4.03
CA GLN A 139 -1.27 10.35 -5.16
C GLN A 139 0.10 11.02 -5.03
N THR A 140 0.59 11.59 -6.15
CA THR A 140 1.86 12.32 -6.25
C THR A 140 3.11 11.44 -6.09
N THR A 141 4.27 12.01 -6.44
CA THR A 141 5.58 11.35 -6.34
C THR A 141 6.51 12.14 -5.42
N ASN A 142 5.96 13.01 -4.57
CA ASN A 142 6.73 14.02 -3.83
C ASN A 142 7.74 13.38 -2.87
N ASP A 143 7.29 12.38 -2.10
CA ASP A 143 8.16 11.70 -1.14
C ASP A 143 9.19 10.82 -1.85
N ALA A 144 8.80 10.13 -2.93
CA ALA A 144 9.76 9.41 -3.77
C ALA A 144 10.81 10.33 -4.43
N ALA A 145 10.43 11.52 -4.87
CA ALA A 145 11.37 12.48 -5.46
C ALA A 145 12.38 13.01 -4.43
N ARG A 146 11.91 13.28 -3.21
CA ARG A 146 12.75 13.69 -2.08
C ARG A 146 13.79 12.63 -1.72
N ILE A 147 13.36 11.37 -1.60
CA ILE A 147 14.27 10.26 -1.29
C ILE A 147 15.22 9.99 -2.47
N HIS A 148 14.72 10.04 -3.70
CA HIS A 148 15.55 9.82 -4.89
C HIS A 148 16.70 10.83 -5.01
N ALA A 149 16.49 12.07 -4.56
CA ALA A 149 17.55 13.10 -4.51
C ALA A 149 18.75 12.71 -3.62
N LEU A 150 18.60 11.70 -2.75
CA LEU A 150 19.69 11.13 -1.95
C LEU A 150 20.55 10.12 -2.71
N ASN A 151 20.23 9.84 -3.97
CA ASN A 151 20.90 8.89 -4.88
C ASN A 151 20.79 7.43 -4.44
N VAL A 152 19.59 7.04 -3.96
CA VAL A 152 19.25 5.63 -3.72
C VAL A 152 18.16 5.16 -4.69
N PRO A 153 18.07 3.85 -5.00
CA PRO A 153 16.96 3.31 -5.78
C PRO A 153 15.62 3.54 -5.06
N VAL A 154 14.66 4.14 -5.76
CA VAL A 154 13.31 4.41 -5.25
C VAL A 154 12.26 3.98 -6.27
N LEU A 155 11.23 3.30 -5.80
CA LEU A 155 10.04 2.99 -6.59
C LEU A 155 8.80 3.53 -5.88
N GLN A 156 8.06 4.40 -6.57
CA GLN A 156 6.76 4.89 -6.13
C GLN A 156 5.67 3.89 -6.51
N ILE A 157 4.76 3.66 -5.57
CA ILE A 157 3.45 3.06 -5.76
C ILE A 157 2.42 4.16 -5.47
N ASN A 158 1.66 4.56 -6.48
CA ASN A 158 0.44 5.32 -6.23
C ASN A 158 -0.71 4.34 -6.08
N THR A 159 -1.39 4.33 -4.94
CA THR A 159 -2.47 3.39 -4.64
C THR A 159 -3.84 3.87 -5.14
N GLY A 160 -3.91 5.09 -5.68
CA GLY A 160 -5.15 5.72 -6.10
C GLY A 160 -6.05 6.04 -4.91
N LYS A 161 -7.07 5.20 -4.69
CA LYS A 161 -7.97 5.28 -3.53
C LYS A 161 -7.61 4.27 -2.43
N GLY A 162 -6.59 3.44 -2.64
CA GLY A 162 -6.12 2.46 -1.66
C GLY A 162 -5.58 3.14 -0.40
N CYS A 163 -5.89 2.58 0.76
CA CYS A 163 -5.49 3.12 2.06
C CYS A 163 -4.30 2.38 2.71
N HIS A 164 -3.71 1.43 1.98
CA HIS A 164 -2.59 0.58 2.40
C HIS A 164 -1.87 0.02 1.15
N LEU A 165 -0.68 -0.52 1.36
CA LEU A 165 0.00 -1.44 0.45
C LEU A 165 -0.33 -2.88 0.80
N ASP A 166 -0.31 -3.77 -0.21
CA ASP A 166 -0.46 -5.21 -0.03
C ASP A 166 0.78 -5.97 -0.57
N SER A 167 0.84 -7.27 -0.28
CA SER A 167 1.96 -8.13 -0.66
C SER A 167 2.15 -8.25 -2.18
N GLU A 168 1.09 -8.14 -3.00
CA GLU A 168 1.20 -8.21 -4.45
C GLU A 168 1.82 -6.93 -5.03
N MET A 169 1.44 -5.76 -4.51
CA MET A 169 2.06 -4.49 -4.85
C MET A 169 3.56 -4.52 -4.55
N ILE A 170 3.96 -5.09 -3.40
CA ILE A 170 5.37 -5.28 -3.06
C ILE A 170 6.05 -6.26 -4.01
N ALA A 171 5.46 -7.41 -4.30
CA ALA A 171 6.02 -8.40 -5.22
C ALA A 171 6.29 -7.82 -6.62
N LYS A 172 5.36 -7.00 -7.15
CA LYS A 172 5.53 -6.28 -8.42
C LYS A 172 6.66 -5.26 -8.33
N SER A 173 6.71 -4.49 -7.24
CA SER A 173 7.74 -3.47 -7.00
C SER A 173 9.15 -4.06 -6.93
N LEU A 174 9.33 -5.22 -6.30
CA LEU A 174 10.63 -5.88 -6.19
C LEU A 174 11.21 -6.27 -7.55
N LYS A 175 10.37 -6.63 -8.52
CA LYS A 175 10.81 -6.99 -9.88
C LYS A 175 11.41 -5.80 -10.63
N GLU A 176 10.86 -4.61 -10.41
CA GLU A 176 11.29 -3.37 -11.07
C GLU A 176 12.46 -2.69 -10.33
N LEU A 177 12.36 -2.62 -8.99
CA LEU A 177 13.36 -1.99 -8.13
C LEU A 177 14.66 -2.79 -8.08
N LYS A 178 14.57 -4.12 -8.05
CA LYS A 178 15.71 -5.06 -7.96
C LYS A 178 16.70 -4.66 -6.86
N PRO A 179 16.25 -4.60 -5.58
CA PRO A 179 17.13 -4.26 -4.46
C PRO A 179 18.35 -5.18 -4.41
N LYS A 180 19.50 -4.63 -4.03
CA LYS A 180 20.76 -5.38 -3.93
C LYS A 180 20.68 -6.45 -2.84
N GLN A 181 21.44 -7.52 -2.99
CA GLN A 181 21.66 -8.50 -1.91
C GLN A 181 22.36 -7.84 -0.71
N ASN A 182 22.14 -8.33 0.51
CA ASN A 182 22.77 -7.82 1.75
C ASN A 182 22.48 -6.32 1.99
N SER A 183 21.23 -5.89 1.77
CA SER A 183 20.82 -4.48 1.84
C SER A 183 19.62 -4.27 2.77
N ILE A 184 19.25 -3.00 3.00
CA ILE A 184 18.01 -2.64 3.68
C ILE A 184 16.99 -2.14 2.65
N LEU A 185 15.80 -2.73 2.67
CA LEU A 185 14.64 -2.23 1.93
C LEU A 185 13.69 -1.51 2.89
N MET A 186 13.50 -0.22 2.67
CA MET A 186 12.51 0.56 3.41
C MET A 186 11.22 0.65 2.59
N ILE A 187 10.11 0.22 3.15
CA ILE A 187 8.78 0.34 2.54
C ILE A 187 8.05 1.43 3.33
N GLU A 188 7.94 2.63 2.78
CA GLU A 188 7.08 3.66 3.35
C GLU A 188 5.63 3.37 2.95
N ASN A 189 4.80 2.99 3.91
CA ASN A 189 3.39 2.71 3.66
C ASN A 189 2.57 4.00 3.62
N VAL A 190 1.33 3.90 3.11
CA VAL A 190 0.38 5.02 3.13
C VAL A 190 0.17 5.49 4.58
N GLY A 191 0.08 6.80 4.80
CA GLY A 191 -0.20 7.38 6.11
C GLY A 191 -1.56 6.98 6.66
N ASN A 192 -1.64 5.84 7.35
CA ASN A 192 -2.83 5.28 7.95
C ASN A 192 -2.47 4.31 9.08
N LEU A 193 -3.17 4.41 10.23
CA LEU A 193 -3.01 3.51 11.38
C LEU A 193 -4.08 2.41 11.45
N VAL A 194 -4.98 2.31 10.46
CA VAL A 194 -6.09 1.34 10.45
C VAL A 194 -5.84 0.26 9.39
N CYS A 195 -5.96 0.60 8.10
CA CYS A 195 -5.89 -0.40 7.02
C CYS A 195 -4.58 -1.20 7.03
N PRO A 196 -3.38 -0.59 7.16
CA PRO A 196 -2.15 -1.35 7.00
C PRO A 196 -1.91 -2.37 8.13
N ALA A 197 -2.62 -2.28 9.25
CA ALA A 197 -2.47 -3.23 10.36
C ALA A 197 -2.81 -4.67 9.94
N MET A 198 -3.74 -4.84 8.99
CA MET A 198 -4.25 -6.14 8.56
C MET A 198 -3.46 -6.78 7.42
N PHE A 199 -2.57 -6.03 6.76
CA PHE A 199 -1.86 -6.48 5.56
C PHE A 199 -0.38 -6.68 5.87
N ASP A 200 0.02 -7.94 5.98
CA ASP A 200 1.43 -8.35 5.99
C ASP A 200 2.01 -8.19 4.57
N LEU A 201 3.20 -7.60 4.46
CA LEU A 201 3.90 -7.42 3.19
C LEU A 201 5.02 -8.44 2.99
N GLY A 202 5.32 -9.24 4.02
CA GLY A 202 6.48 -10.11 4.10
C GLY A 202 7.68 -9.45 4.78
N GLU A 203 7.51 -8.26 5.37
CA GLU A 203 8.59 -7.50 6.01
C GLU A 203 9.25 -8.27 7.17
N ASN A 204 10.52 -7.98 7.46
CA ASN A 204 11.20 -8.50 8.64
C ASN A 204 10.75 -7.78 9.91
N GLN A 205 10.48 -6.48 9.81
CA GLN A 205 10.01 -5.65 10.92
C GLN A 205 8.96 -4.66 10.44
N ARG A 206 7.88 -4.55 11.19
CA ARG A 206 6.93 -3.45 11.10
C ARG A 206 7.27 -2.37 12.11
N VAL A 207 7.46 -1.16 11.61
CA VAL A 207 7.86 0.01 12.39
C VAL A 207 6.72 1.01 12.40
N VAL A 208 6.03 1.14 13.53
CA VAL A 208 5.07 2.21 13.73
C VAL A 208 5.79 3.49 14.14
N ILE A 209 5.54 4.57 13.41
CA ILE A 209 6.07 5.90 13.73
C ILE A 209 4.91 6.75 14.27
N ILE A 210 5.11 7.30 15.45
CA ILE A 210 4.20 8.25 16.09
C ILE A 210 4.98 9.52 16.42
N SER A 211 4.37 10.68 16.18
CA SER A 211 4.94 11.96 16.56
C SER A 211 4.38 12.49 17.88
N THR A 212 5.16 13.29 18.59
CA THR A 212 4.76 13.98 19.83
C THR A 212 3.53 14.90 19.66
N THR A 213 3.16 15.24 18.41
CA THR A 213 1.98 16.06 18.09
C THR A 213 0.65 15.28 18.04
N GLU A 214 0.67 13.97 18.27
CA GLU A 214 -0.47 13.09 18.01
C GLU A 214 -1.24 12.60 19.24
N GLY A 215 -0.69 12.79 20.45
CA GLY A 215 -1.29 12.38 21.72
C GLY A 215 -0.89 10.97 22.20
N GLU A 216 -0.82 10.79 23.52
CA GLU A 216 -0.29 9.60 24.18
C GLU A 216 -1.26 8.40 24.19
N ASP A 217 -2.52 8.63 23.84
CA ASP A 217 -3.58 7.62 23.86
C ASP A 217 -3.77 6.88 22.52
N LYS A 218 -3.00 7.25 21.50
CA LYS A 218 -3.03 6.60 20.17
C LYS A 218 -2.88 5.08 20.21
N PRO A 219 -1.99 4.49 21.00
CA PRO A 219 -1.88 3.03 21.06
C PRO A 219 -3.18 2.35 21.47
N LEU A 220 -3.93 2.95 22.41
CA LEU A 220 -5.21 2.41 22.86
C LEU A 220 -6.33 2.65 21.84
N LYS A 221 -6.23 3.70 21.02
CA LYS A 221 -7.19 4.01 19.95
C LYS A 221 -6.99 3.17 18.69
N TYR A 222 -5.76 2.75 18.41
CA TYR A 222 -5.39 1.98 17.21
C TYR A 222 -4.65 0.67 17.58
N PRO A 223 -5.25 -0.19 18.42
CA PRO A 223 -4.53 -1.29 19.05
C PRO A 223 -3.94 -2.27 18.03
N ASP A 224 -4.63 -2.58 16.93
CA ASP A 224 -4.14 -3.54 15.94
C ASP A 224 -2.81 -3.11 15.28
N MET A 225 -2.63 -1.80 15.07
CA MET A 225 -1.40 -1.27 14.48
C MET A 225 -0.20 -1.43 15.43
N PHE A 226 -0.39 -1.07 16.70
CA PHE A 226 0.67 -1.18 17.70
C PHE A 226 0.91 -2.64 18.13
N TYR A 227 -0.12 -3.48 18.11
CA TYR A 227 -0.01 -4.92 18.35
C TYR A 227 0.81 -5.61 17.26
N SER A 228 0.55 -5.29 15.99
CA SER A 228 1.25 -5.92 14.85
C SER A 228 2.66 -5.36 14.61
N SER A 229 3.03 -4.24 15.24
CA SER A 229 4.33 -3.62 15.08
C SER A 229 5.40 -4.22 16.00
N ASN A 230 6.63 -4.30 15.52
CA ASN A 230 7.78 -4.75 16.30
C ASN A 230 8.50 -3.58 16.98
N ILE A 231 8.47 -2.41 16.33
CA ILE A 231 9.19 -1.21 16.74
C ILE A 231 8.23 -0.02 16.76
N CYS A 232 8.32 0.82 17.80
CA CYS A 232 7.66 2.12 17.90
C CYS A 232 8.71 3.22 17.91
N ILE A 233 8.73 4.05 16.86
CA ILE A 233 9.57 5.25 16.79
C ILE A 233 8.72 6.44 17.22
N ILE A 234 9.13 7.11 18.30
CA ILE A 234 8.55 8.32 18.84
C ILE A 234 9.33 9.49 18.25
N ASN A 235 8.80 10.09 17.18
CA ASN A 235 9.45 11.15 16.42
C ASN A 235 9.06 12.56 16.92
N LYS A 236 9.83 13.56 16.50
CA LYS A 236 9.65 14.98 16.84
C LYS A 236 9.82 15.28 18.33
N ILE A 237 10.77 14.62 19.00
CA ILE A 237 11.08 14.90 20.41
C ILE A 237 11.61 16.31 20.64
N ASP A 238 12.15 16.95 19.60
CA ASP A 238 12.55 18.36 19.61
C ASP A 238 11.39 19.33 19.91
N LEU A 239 10.14 18.88 19.72
CA LEU A 239 8.95 19.68 20.02
C LEU A 239 8.47 19.56 21.47
N LEU A 240 9.02 18.63 22.27
CA LEU A 240 8.58 18.42 23.66
C LEU A 240 8.58 19.69 24.52
N PRO A 241 9.55 20.63 24.41
CA PRO A 241 9.51 21.88 25.17
C PRO A 241 8.27 22.77 24.90
N TYR A 242 7.59 22.55 23.78
CA TYR A 242 6.43 23.33 23.34
C TYR A 242 5.11 22.59 23.48
N LEU A 243 5.15 21.31 23.87
CA LEU A 243 4.00 20.42 23.91
C LEU A 243 3.73 19.93 25.33
N LYS A 244 2.45 19.70 25.64
CA LYS A 244 2.05 18.93 26.82
C LYS A 244 1.93 17.47 26.40
N PHE A 245 3.07 16.81 26.24
CA PHE A 245 3.14 15.42 25.82
C PHE A 245 4.03 14.62 26.79
N ASP A 246 3.51 13.50 27.29
CA ASP A 246 4.24 12.59 28.18
C ASP A 246 4.68 11.33 27.43
N VAL A 247 5.97 11.26 27.11
CA VAL A 247 6.60 10.13 26.41
C VAL A 247 6.46 8.83 27.19
N GLU A 248 6.58 8.86 28.52
CA GLU A 248 6.50 7.66 29.34
C GLU A 248 5.07 7.13 29.39
N LYS A 249 4.07 8.02 29.44
CA LYS A 249 2.66 7.65 29.33
C LYS A 249 2.34 7.00 27.98
N LEU A 250 2.90 7.52 26.88
CA LEU A 250 2.77 6.89 25.56
C LEU A 250 3.35 5.46 25.59
N LYS A 251 4.58 5.28 26.13
CA LYS A 251 5.22 3.97 26.22
C LYS A 251 4.40 3.01 27.08
N GLU A 252 3.87 3.46 28.21
CA GLU A 252 2.99 2.66 29.08
C GLU A 252 1.75 2.19 28.32
N ASN A 253 1.06 3.10 27.64
CA ASN A 253 -0.12 2.77 26.84
C ASN A 253 0.21 1.81 25.69
N THR A 254 1.37 1.99 25.06
CA THR A 254 1.83 1.09 24.01
C THR A 254 2.12 -0.31 24.56
N LYS A 255 2.78 -0.41 25.71
CA LYS A 255 3.09 -1.70 26.36
C LYS A 255 1.85 -2.45 26.85
N LYS A 256 0.75 -1.76 27.16
CA LYS A 256 -0.55 -2.40 27.44
C LYS A 256 -1.09 -3.17 26.23
N VAL A 257 -0.78 -2.69 25.02
CA VAL A 257 -1.19 -3.32 23.75
C VAL A 257 -0.16 -4.34 23.29
N ASN A 258 1.13 -4.00 23.35
CA ASN A 258 2.23 -4.84 22.90
C ASN A 258 3.40 -4.78 23.90
N PRO A 259 3.52 -5.76 24.81
CA PRO A 259 4.58 -5.80 25.81
C PRO A 259 6.00 -5.94 25.23
N ASN A 260 6.12 -6.45 24.01
CA ASN A 260 7.41 -6.81 23.39
C ASN A 260 7.94 -5.73 22.43
N ILE A 261 7.20 -4.63 22.24
CA ILE A 261 7.58 -3.58 21.30
C ILE A 261 8.86 -2.87 21.76
N GLN A 262 9.77 -2.64 20.81
CA GLN A 262 10.99 -1.86 21.04
C GLN A 262 10.73 -0.38 20.75
N PHE A 263 11.30 0.53 21.56
CA PHE A 263 11.12 1.98 21.39
C PHE A 263 12.40 2.66 20.91
N PHE A 264 12.24 3.66 20.05
CA PHE A 264 13.27 4.67 19.76
C PHE A 264 12.64 6.06 19.88
N GLU A 265 13.29 6.94 20.63
CA GLU A 265 12.92 8.35 20.70
C GLU A 265 13.85 9.12 19.80
N VAL A 266 13.29 9.84 18.82
CA VAL A 266 14.08 10.50 17.79
C VAL A 266 13.53 11.86 17.40
N SER A 267 14.41 12.70 16.88
CA SER A 267 14.06 13.87 16.09
C SER A 267 14.76 13.74 14.75
N ALA A 268 14.00 13.44 13.70
CA ALA A 268 14.55 13.45 12.34
C ALA A 268 15.05 14.85 11.93
N THR A 269 14.52 15.91 12.54
CA THR A 269 14.89 17.31 12.26
C THR A 269 16.21 17.69 12.90
N SER A 270 16.42 17.40 14.19
CA SER A 270 17.65 17.76 14.91
C SER A 270 18.73 16.69 14.88
N GLY A 271 18.35 15.43 14.61
CA GLY A 271 19.22 14.25 14.73
C GLY A 271 19.26 13.66 16.14
N GLU A 272 18.60 14.26 17.13
CA GLU A 272 18.55 13.74 18.49
C GLU A 272 18.00 12.30 18.50
N GLY A 273 18.65 11.40 19.23
CA GLY A 273 18.23 10.01 19.41
C GLY A 273 18.43 9.08 18.20
N MET A 274 18.83 9.62 17.03
CA MET A 274 18.98 8.83 15.80
C MET A 274 20.09 7.78 15.88
N GLU A 275 21.14 7.98 16.70
CA GLU A 275 22.25 7.03 16.76
C GLU A 275 21.82 5.63 17.24
N ALA A 276 20.94 5.54 18.23
CA ALA A 276 20.41 4.25 18.69
C ALA A 276 19.63 3.52 17.58
N TRP A 277 18.90 4.28 16.76
CA TRP A 277 18.23 3.75 15.57
C TRP A 277 19.24 3.28 14.53
N TYR A 278 20.32 4.01 14.32
CA TYR A 278 21.39 3.64 13.38
C TYR A 278 22.14 2.38 13.81
N GLU A 279 22.48 2.26 15.09
CA GLU A 279 23.07 1.04 15.66
C GLU A 279 22.17 -0.17 15.45
N PHE A 280 20.86 -0.01 15.64
CA PHE A 280 19.90 -1.06 15.33
C PHE A 280 19.99 -1.47 13.86
N LEU A 281 19.96 -0.53 12.90
CA LEU A 281 20.06 -0.85 11.48
C LEU A 281 21.38 -1.55 11.12
N ARG A 282 22.50 -1.05 11.64
CA ARG A 282 23.82 -1.66 11.44
C ARG A 282 23.86 -3.11 11.97
N SER A 283 23.15 -3.40 13.07
CA SER A 283 23.08 -4.76 13.63
C SER A 283 22.34 -5.77 12.76
N LYS A 284 21.55 -5.31 11.77
CA LYS A 284 20.74 -6.18 10.89
C LYS A 284 21.42 -6.52 9.59
N ILE A 285 22.48 -5.79 9.24
CA ILE A 285 23.30 -6.14 8.08
C ILE A 285 24.39 -7.11 8.52
N VAL A 286 24.48 -8.24 7.82
CA VAL A 286 25.59 -9.17 7.97
C VAL A 286 26.84 -8.52 7.40
N LYS A 287 27.84 -8.24 8.25
CA LYS A 287 29.15 -7.79 7.77
C LYS A 287 29.76 -8.90 6.91
N SER A 288 30.02 -8.58 5.65
CA SER A 288 30.83 -9.43 4.75
C SER A 288 32.28 -9.47 5.21
#